data_AF-A0ABC9SJQ1-F1
#
_entry.id   AF-A0ABC9SJQ1-F1
#
_cell.length_a   1.000
_cell.length_b   1.000
_cell.length_c   1.000
_cell.angle_alpha   90.00
_cell.angle_beta   90.00
_cell.angle_gamma   90.00
#
_symmetry.space_group_name_H-M   'P 1'
#
loop_
_entity.id
_entity.type
_entity.pdbx_description
1 polymer ?
#
loop_
_entity_poly.entity_id
_entity_poly.type
_entity_poly.pdbx_seq_one_letter_code
_entity_poly.pdbx_strand_id
1 'polypeptide(L)'
;MKQYLIRIFSYGFLVWLIPFIVAIPFYSRDGKLQTDLFLFKTVMLLVGNFTGCVLLASLALKISGKKFSILLSTGFIWLTILGIGFLNFTSNV
;
A
#
# COMPACT_ATOMS: atom_id res chain seq x y z
N MET A 1 25.55 -3.53 -9.87
CA MET A 1 25.01 -3.12 -8.55
C MET A 1 24.08 -1.90 -8.62
N LYS A 2 24.42 -0.80 -9.32
CA LYS A 2 23.56 0.40 -9.44
C LYS A 2 22.12 0.16 -9.93
N GLN A 3 21.91 -0.75 -10.88
CA GLN A 3 20.59 -0.99 -11.52
C GLN A 3 19.54 -1.56 -10.56
N TYR A 4 19.95 -2.37 -9.57
CA TYR A 4 19.02 -2.95 -8.59
C TYR A 4 18.64 -1.95 -7.51
N LEU A 5 19.61 -1.14 -7.06
CA LEU A 5 19.37 -0.05 -6.11
C LEU A 5 18.39 0.98 -6.67
N ILE A 6 18.59 1.43 -7.90
CA ILE A 6 17.67 2.38 -8.57
C ILE A 6 16.26 1.81 -8.64
N ARG A 7 16.12 0.52 -8.99
CA ARG A 7 14.81 -0.14 -8.99
C ARG A 7 14.18 -0.14 -7.61
N ILE A 8 14.86 -0.64 -6.58
CA ILE A 8 14.32 -0.70 -5.21
C ILE A 8 13.89 0.70 -4.75
N PHE A 9 14.70 1.72 -5.05
CA PHE A 9 14.38 3.10 -4.73
C PHE A 9 13.15 3.61 -5.49
N SER A 10 13.02 3.30 -6.79
CA SER A 10 11.81 3.61 -7.57
C SER A 10 10.59 2.89 -7.04
N TYR A 11 10.69 1.61 -6.67
CA TYR A 11 9.60 0.83 -6.07
C TYR A 11 9.16 1.43 -4.73
N GLY A 12 10.10 1.77 -3.84
CA GLY A 12 9.80 2.46 -2.58
C GLY A 12 9.20 3.85 -2.79
N PHE A 13 9.71 4.61 -3.76
CA PHE A 13 9.18 5.91 -4.13
C PHE A 13 7.75 5.79 -4.69
N LEU A 14 7.44 4.79 -5.51
CA LEU A 14 6.09 4.51 -6.01
C LEU A 14 5.14 4.09 -4.87
N VAL A 15 5.56 3.22 -3.94
CA VAL A 15 4.78 2.86 -2.73
C VAL A 15 4.41 4.11 -1.93
N TRP A 16 5.31 5.09 -1.87
CA TRP A 16 5.08 6.30 -1.11
C TRP A 16 4.27 7.36 -1.87
N LEU A 17 4.56 7.53 -3.17
CA LEU A 17 3.95 8.55 -4.03
C LEU A 17 2.46 8.29 -4.25
N ILE A 18 2.04 7.03 -4.41
CA ILE A 18 0.62 6.71 -4.65
C ILE A 18 -0.28 7.12 -3.45
N PRO A 19 0.00 6.70 -2.19
CA PRO A 19 -0.74 7.18 -1.03
C PRO A 19 -0.67 8.70 -0.89
N PHE A 20 0.45 9.33 -1.26
CA PHE A 20 0.60 10.78 -1.21
C PHE A 20 -0.32 11.48 -2.22
N ILE A 21 -0.37 11.01 -3.47
CA ILE A 21 -1.28 11.53 -4.50
C ILE A 21 -2.72 11.30 -4.10
N VAL A 22 -3.05 10.13 -3.54
CA VAL A 22 -4.40 9.84 -3.06
C VAL A 22 -4.77 10.72 -1.87
N ALA A 23 -3.83 11.17 -1.05
CA ALA A 23 -4.12 12.07 0.06
C ALA A 23 -4.52 13.49 -0.39
N ILE A 24 -4.01 13.98 -1.53
CA ILE A 24 -4.27 15.34 -2.04
C ILE A 24 -5.77 15.69 -2.11
N PRO A 25 -6.66 14.88 -2.74
CA PRO A 25 -8.08 15.19 -2.81
C PRO A 25 -8.82 15.17 -1.46
N PHE A 26 -8.22 14.61 -0.39
CA PHE A 26 -8.84 14.60 0.95
C PHE A 26 -8.59 15.88 1.74
N TYR A 27 -7.66 16.73 1.30
CA TYR A 27 -7.35 18.01 1.93
C TYR A 27 -8.05 19.18 1.19
N SER A 28 -8.71 20.04 1.96
CA SER A 28 -9.26 21.31 1.44
C SER A 28 -8.14 22.28 1.06
N ARG A 29 -8.45 23.31 0.26
CA ARG A 29 -7.52 24.41 -0.05
C ARG A 29 -6.99 25.13 1.21
N ASP A 30 -7.73 25.07 2.30
CA ASP A 30 -7.37 25.61 3.62
C ASP A 30 -6.51 24.66 4.49
N GLY A 31 -6.12 23.50 3.96
CA GLY A 31 -5.33 22.49 4.70
C GLY A 31 -6.12 21.71 5.76
N LYS A 32 -7.44 21.89 5.84
CA LYS A 32 -8.33 21.08 6.69
C LYS A 32 -8.71 19.79 5.99
N LEU A 33 -8.73 18.67 6.74
CA LEU A 33 -9.33 17.42 6.26
C LEU A 33 -10.81 17.69 5.96
N GLN A 34 -11.22 17.48 4.71
CA GLN A 34 -12.65 17.61 4.35
C GLN A 34 -13.46 16.39 4.75
N THR A 35 -12.80 15.24 4.87
CA THR A 35 -13.42 13.97 5.21
C THR A 35 -13.19 13.62 6.68
N ASP A 36 -13.96 12.68 7.18
CA ASP A 36 -13.71 12.06 8.48
C ASP A 36 -12.28 11.52 8.57
N LEU A 37 -11.61 11.75 9.70
CA LEU A 37 -10.25 11.28 9.96
C LEU A 37 -10.15 9.75 9.77
N PHE A 38 -11.24 9.06 10.09
CA PHE A 38 -11.40 7.62 9.92
C PHE A 38 -11.29 7.18 8.45
N LEU A 39 -12.00 7.87 7.55
CA LEU A 39 -11.99 7.60 6.12
C LEU A 39 -10.60 7.85 5.53
N PHE A 40 -9.99 8.97 5.90
CA PHE A 40 -8.64 9.32 5.44
C PHE A 40 -7.61 8.25 5.83
N LYS A 41 -7.59 7.83 7.11
CA LYS A 41 -6.67 6.79 7.59
C LYS A 41 -6.90 5.44 6.91
N THR A 42 -8.16 5.07 6.72
CA THR A 42 -8.54 3.84 6.02
C THR A 42 -8.04 3.85 4.59
N VAL A 43 -8.27 4.93 3.85
CA VAL A 43 -7.85 5.05 2.45
C VAL A 43 -6.32 5.05 2.34
N MET A 44 -5.62 5.75 3.24
CA MET A 44 -4.15 5.72 3.29
C MET A 44 -3.61 4.31 3.50
N LEU A 45 -4.18 3.56 4.46
CA LEU A 45 -3.81 2.18 4.71
C LEU A 45 -4.13 1.28 3.51
N LEU A 46 -5.33 1.42 2.94
CA LEU A 46 -5.78 0.58 1.83
C LEU A 46 -4.94 0.81 0.57
N VAL A 47 -4.67 2.06 0.23
CA VAL A 47 -3.85 2.43 -0.93
C VAL A 47 -2.39 2.06 -0.75
N GLY A 48 -1.80 2.30 0.43
CA GLY A 48 -0.41 1.88 0.70
C GLY A 48 -0.22 0.37 0.60
N ASN A 49 -1.14 -0.41 1.18
CA ASN A 49 -1.10 -1.86 1.12
C ASN A 49 -1.39 -2.41 -0.28
N PHE A 50 -2.35 -1.82 -1.00
CA PHE A 50 -2.63 -2.20 -2.39
C PHE A 50 -1.42 -1.93 -3.30
N THR A 51 -0.79 -0.76 -3.15
CA THR A 51 0.41 -0.39 -3.92
C THR A 51 1.58 -1.34 -3.60
N GLY A 52 1.80 -1.66 -2.32
CA GLY A 52 2.79 -2.64 -1.89
C GLY A 52 2.55 -4.03 -2.49
N CYS A 53 1.30 -4.50 -2.48
CA CYS A 53 0.92 -5.78 -3.09
C CYS A 53 1.16 -5.80 -4.61
N VAL A 54 0.75 -4.75 -5.33
CA VAL A 54 0.95 -4.65 -6.79
C VAL A 54 2.43 -4.65 -7.15
N LEU A 55 3.26 -3.95 -6.36
CA LEU A 55 4.71 -3.91 -6.59
C LEU A 55 5.40 -5.23 -6.24
N LEU A 56 4.97 -5.90 -5.17
CA LEU A 56 5.41 -7.27 -4.85
C LEU A 56 5.02 -8.25 -5.96
N ALA A 57 3.79 -8.20 -6.45
CA ALA A 57 3.31 -9.04 -7.54
C ALA A 57 4.08 -8.78 -8.85
N SER A 58 4.34 -7.50 -9.18
CA SER A 58 5.13 -7.11 -10.34
C SER A 58 6.58 -7.59 -10.24
N LEU A 59 7.18 -7.52 -9.04
CA LEU A 59 8.50 -8.08 -8.76
C LEU A 59 8.50 -9.60 -8.89
N ALA A 60 7.45 -10.28 -8.43
CA ALA A 60 7.29 -11.73 -8.50
C ALA A 60 7.20 -12.24 -9.94
N LEU A 61 6.40 -11.57 -10.79
CA LEU A 61 6.27 -11.89 -12.22
C LEU A 61 7.60 -11.73 -12.96
N LYS A 62 8.43 -10.77 -12.53
CA LYS A 62 9.74 -10.51 -13.12
C LYS A 62 10.84 -11.48 -12.68
N ILE A 63 10.65 -12.17 -11.55
CA ILE A 63 11.58 -13.16 -10.96
C ILE A 63 11.15 -14.61 -11.30
N SER A 64 10.35 -14.78 -12.36
CA SER A 64 9.87 -16.08 -12.87
C SER A 64 10.97 -17.15 -12.83
N GLY A 65 10.83 -18.11 -11.91
CA GLY A 65 11.89 -19.09 -11.67
C GLY A 65 11.57 -20.18 -10.64
N LYS A 66 10.94 -19.85 -9.49
CA LYS A 66 10.45 -20.86 -8.48
C LYS A 66 9.84 -20.26 -7.19
N LYS A 67 9.96 -18.95 -6.93
CA LYS A 67 9.55 -18.33 -5.64
C LYS A 67 8.23 -17.54 -5.66
N PHE A 68 7.40 -17.70 -6.70
CA PHE A 68 6.10 -17.02 -6.82
C PHE A 68 5.15 -17.36 -5.67
N SER A 69 5.13 -18.62 -5.23
CA SER A 69 4.21 -19.08 -4.17
C SER A 69 4.47 -18.45 -2.80
N ILE A 70 5.73 -18.09 -2.50
CA ILE A 70 6.13 -17.45 -1.23
C ILE A 70 5.75 -15.96 -1.22
N LEU A 71 5.88 -15.26 -2.36
CA LEU A 71 5.45 -13.86 -2.46
C LEU A 71 3.92 -13.73 -2.42
N LEU A 72 3.22 -14.68 -3.05
CA LEU A 72 1.76 -14.69 -3.08
C LEU A 72 1.17 -15.00 -1.70
N SER A 73 1.74 -15.98 -0.96
CA SER A 73 1.32 -16.24 0.43
C SER A 73 1.61 -15.06 1.35
N THR A 74 2.75 -14.39 1.19
CA THR A 74 3.07 -13.17 1.96
C THR A 74 2.07 -12.05 1.69
N GLY A 75 1.67 -11.83 0.43
CA GLY A 75 0.65 -10.83 0.07
C GLY A 75 -0.74 -11.16 0.64
N PHE A 76 -1.13 -12.44 0.65
CA PHE A 76 -2.39 -12.89 1.23
C PHE A 76 -2.43 -12.75 2.76
N ILE A 77 -1.34 -13.10 3.44
CA ILE A 77 -1.22 -12.91 4.90
C ILE A 77 -1.34 -11.41 5.23
N TRP A 78 -0.72 -10.55 4.42
CA TRP A 78 -0.79 -9.10 4.59
C TRP A 78 -2.21 -8.54 4.39
N LEU A 79 -2.94 -9.02 3.37
CA LEU A 79 -4.36 -8.69 3.15
C LEU A 79 -5.26 -9.15 4.31
N THR A 80 -4.96 -10.30 4.89
CA THR A 80 -5.71 -10.84 6.03
C THR A 80 -5.52 -9.98 7.28
N ILE A 81 -4.28 -9.52 7.53
CA ILE A 81 -3.95 -8.56 8.60
C ILE A 81 -4.69 -7.23 8.38
N LEU A 82 -4.75 -6.73 7.14
CA LEU A 82 -5.50 -5.52 6.81
C LEU A 82 -7.01 -5.68 7.09
N GLY A 83 -7.60 -6.81 6.67
CA GLY A 83 -9.02 -7.10 6.89
C GLY A 83 -9.37 -7.18 8.38
N ILE A 84 -8.52 -7.81 9.19
CA ILE A 84 -8.68 -7.89 10.65
C ILE A 84 -8.47 -6.53 11.33
N GLY A 85 -7.50 -5.75 10.86
CA GLY A 85 -7.26 -4.38 11.34
C GLY A 85 -8.45 -3.47 11.04
N PHE A 86 -9.04 -3.59 9.86
CA PHE A 86 -10.23 -2.84 9.47
C PHE A 86 -11.45 -3.20 10.34
N LEU A 87 -11.68 -4.49 10.60
CA LEU A 87 -12.75 -4.98 11.47
C LEU A 87 -12.63 -4.47 12.92
N ASN A 88 -11.41 -4.46 13.47
CA ASN A 88 -11.14 -3.90 14.80
C ASN A 88 -11.24 -2.37 14.85
N PHE A 89 -10.97 -1.70 13.73
CA PHE A 89 -11.09 -0.25 13.64
C PHE A 89 -12.56 0.18 13.60
N THR A 90 -13.43 -0.59 12.93
CA THR A 90 -14.88 -0.35 12.91
C THR A 90 -15.60 -0.69 14.24
N SER A 91 -15.02 -1.55 15.08
CA SER A 91 -15.64 -1.96 16.35
C SER A 91 -15.27 -1.07 17.55
N ASN A 92 -14.36 -0.11 17.38
CA ASN A 92 -13.90 0.84 18.42
C ASN A 92 -14.37 2.28 18.16
N VAL A 93 -15.35 2.47 17.27
CA VAL A 93 -16.11 3.72 17.05
C VAL A 93 -17.56 3.45 17.45
#